data_AF-A0A1M3BCM1-F1
#
_entry.id   AF-A0A1M3BCM1-F1
#
_cell.length_a   1.000
_cell.length_b   1.000
_cell.length_c   1.000
_cell.angle_alpha   90.00
_cell.angle_beta   90.00
_cell.angle_gamma   90.00
#
_symmetry.space_group_name_H-M   'P 1'
#
loop_
_entity.id
_entity.type
_entity.pdbx_description
1 polymer ?
#
loop_
_entity_poly.entity_id
_entity_poly.type
_entity_poly.pdbx_seq_one_letter_code
_entity_poly.pdbx_strand_id
1 'polypeptide(L)'
;MSSVESKSPWTVQNFFTNMSAAAVGVFPFAEMFRQKAYQQMGQKAPSLDLKNNLASRTKVASGFGPMVALQVIVEEDIKLRLFEKNGQKASDWQSGVASLSSAVLTTPLMIAFNGVLAKMPLKTAFRKMNKTQVALTVLREAVFLFSMSYSKKASKYVEEKTENKAVNHMANVATVGAGAFLNHPMDTFLTRTQNGLSLHPTDAYRGVVKRVGAVCGTVFVYKQLLMLKNTKD
;
A
#
# COMPACT_ATOMS: atom_id res chain seq x y z
N MET A 1 -9.75 5.61 38.90
CA MET A 1 -9.86 5.61 37.43
C MET A 1 -8.45 5.73 36.86
N SER A 2 -7.84 4.60 36.48
CA SER A 2 -6.54 4.63 35.79
C SER A 2 -6.77 5.06 34.35
N SER A 3 -6.30 6.24 33.97
CA SER A 3 -6.14 6.58 32.56
C SER A 3 -5.21 5.55 31.95
N VAL A 4 -5.74 4.68 31.09
CA VAL A 4 -4.90 3.85 30.23
C VAL A 4 -4.17 4.87 29.35
N GLU A 5 -2.90 5.15 29.67
CA GLU A 5 -2.02 5.91 28.78
C GLU A 5 -1.93 5.11 27.48
N SER A 6 -2.69 5.55 26.46
CA SER A 6 -2.52 5.01 25.12
C SER A 6 -1.11 5.40 24.67
N LYS A 7 -0.18 4.45 24.69
CA LYS A 7 1.18 4.66 24.19
C LYS A 7 1.08 5.21 22.77
N SER A 8 1.69 6.38 22.56
CA SER A 8 1.66 7.05 21.26
C SER A 8 2.18 6.09 20.17
N PRO A 9 1.48 5.97 19.03
CA PRO A 9 1.97 5.17 17.90
C PRO A 9 3.23 5.79 17.28
N TRP A 10 3.48 7.08 17.54
CA TRP A 10 4.64 7.84 17.11
C TRP A 10 5.90 7.54 17.92
N THR A 11 6.31 6.27 17.97
CA THR A 11 7.66 5.94 18.41
C THR A 11 8.58 5.86 17.19
N VAL A 12 9.80 6.38 17.35
CA VAL A 12 10.87 6.24 16.35
C VAL A 12 11.04 4.77 15.96
N GLN A 13 10.96 3.86 16.94
CA GLN A 13 11.05 2.43 16.74
C GLN A 13 9.93 1.87 15.83
N ASN A 14 8.67 2.28 16.04
CA ASN A 14 7.54 1.83 15.21
C ASN A 14 7.68 2.34 13.77
N PHE A 15 8.10 3.59 13.59
CA PHE A 15 8.36 4.14 12.26
C PHE A 15 9.44 3.34 11.52
N PHE A 16 10.62 3.16 12.11
CA PHE A 16 11.71 2.43 11.47
C PHE A 16 11.40 0.94 11.27
N THR A 17 10.63 0.31 12.17
CA THR A 17 10.19 -1.08 12.01
C THR A 17 9.29 -1.23 10.79
N ASN A 18 8.21 -0.45 10.72
CA ASN A 18 7.25 -0.53 9.61
C ASN A 18 7.93 -0.16 8.29
N MET A 19 8.80 0.86 8.31
CA MET A 19 9.56 1.29 7.14
C MET A 19 10.45 0.17 6.60
N SER A 20 11.24 -0.45 7.49
CA SER A 20 12.18 -1.50 7.10
C SER A 20 11.46 -2.76 6.63
N ALA A 21 10.41 -3.18 7.34
CA ALA A 21 9.61 -4.34 6.95
C ALA A 21 8.96 -4.15 5.58
N ALA A 22 8.39 -2.97 5.31
CA ALA A 22 7.80 -2.64 4.02
C ALA A 22 8.86 -2.56 2.90
N ALA A 23 10.03 -1.96 3.17
CA ALA A 23 11.14 -1.86 2.23
C ALA A 23 11.70 -3.24 1.84
N VAL A 24 11.93 -4.13 2.81
CA VAL A 24 12.39 -5.50 2.55
C VAL A 24 11.31 -6.30 1.82
N GLY A 25 10.03 -6.15 2.22
CA GLY A 25 8.91 -6.82 1.57
C GLY A 25 8.79 -6.47 0.08
N VAL A 26 8.95 -5.19 -0.28
CA VAL A 26 8.80 -4.75 -1.67
C VAL A 26 10.04 -5.03 -2.53
N PHE A 27 11.23 -5.07 -1.94
CA PHE A 27 12.50 -5.18 -2.67
C PHE A 27 12.53 -6.29 -3.75
N PRO A 28 12.12 -7.55 -3.48
CA PRO A 28 12.10 -8.59 -4.51
C PRO A 28 11.09 -8.33 -5.64
N PHE A 29 10.04 -7.54 -5.39
CA PHE A 29 8.94 -7.26 -6.32
C PHE A 29 8.95 -5.84 -6.91
N ALA A 30 9.91 -5.01 -6.51
CA ALA A 30 9.99 -3.61 -6.91
C ALA A 30 10.01 -3.42 -8.43
N GLU A 31 10.63 -4.36 -9.15
CA GLU A 31 10.67 -4.30 -10.61
C GLU A 31 9.29 -4.52 -11.25
N MET A 32 8.42 -5.32 -10.64
CA MET A 32 7.04 -5.48 -11.11
C MET A 32 6.24 -4.18 -10.94
N PHE A 33 6.47 -3.42 -9.86
CA PHE A 33 5.88 -2.08 -9.71
C PHE A 33 6.37 -1.11 -10.77
N ARG A 34 7.65 -1.18 -11.15
CA ARG A 34 8.20 -0.38 -12.25
C ARG A 34 7.59 -0.77 -13.59
N GLN A 35 7.59 -2.06 -13.94
CA GLN A 35 7.02 -2.57 -15.19
C GLN A 35 5.54 -2.20 -15.33
N LYS A 36 4.78 -2.28 -14.24
CA LYS A 36 3.40 -1.80 -14.17
C LYS A 36 3.30 -0.31 -14.56
N ALA A 37 4.10 0.57 -13.95
CA ALA A 37 4.07 2.00 -14.27
C ALA A 37 4.37 2.27 -15.75
N TYR A 38 5.34 1.56 -16.34
CA TYR A 38 5.64 1.63 -17.77
C TYR A 38 4.45 1.22 -18.64
N GLN A 39 3.80 0.10 -18.30
CA GLN A 39 2.63 -0.39 -19.04
C GLN A 39 1.44 0.57 -18.94
N GLN A 40 1.22 1.20 -17.78
CA GLN A 40 0.19 2.23 -17.59
C GLN A 40 0.44 3.48 -18.45
N MET A 41 1.70 3.84 -18.66
CA MET A 41 2.12 4.90 -19.59
C MET A 41 2.06 4.48 -21.06
N GLY A 42 1.70 3.23 -21.37
CA GLY A 42 1.73 2.69 -22.73
C GLY A 42 3.14 2.46 -23.30
N GLN A 43 4.15 2.42 -22.43
CA GLN A 43 5.54 2.21 -22.81
C GLN A 43 5.91 0.73 -22.70
N LYS A 44 6.93 0.32 -23.47
CA LYS A 44 7.51 -1.02 -23.34
C LYS A 44 8.10 -1.19 -21.94
N ALA A 45 7.76 -2.29 -21.28
CA ALA A 45 8.32 -2.62 -19.98
C ALA A 45 9.86 -2.75 -20.09
N PRO A 46 10.63 -2.18 -19.16
CA PRO A 46 12.08 -2.27 -19.20
C PRO A 46 12.54 -3.74 -19.05
N SER A 47 13.64 -4.07 -19.71
CA SER A 47 14.24 -5.41 -19.62
C SER A 47 14.79 -5.67 -18.22
N LEU A 48 14.75 -6.94 -17.81
CA LEU A 48 15.30 -7.40 -16.54
C LEU A 48 16.82 -7.54 -16.63
N ASP A 49 17.54 -6.42 -16.61
CA ASP A 49 19.00 -6.42 -16.51
C ASP A 49 19.44 -6.36 -15.03
N LEU A 50 20.24 -7.32 -14.57
CA LEU A 50 20.66 -7.50 -13.16
C LEU A 50 21.22 -6.21 -12.53
N LYS A 51 22.10 -5.47 -13.21
CA LYS A 51 22.73 -4.26 -12.65
C LYS A 51 21.73 -3.10 -12.55
N ASN A 52 20.97 -2.85 -13.61
CA ASN A 52 19.92 -1.83 -13.63
C ASN A 52 18.73 -2.20 -12.71
N ASN A 53 18.51 -3.48 -12.46
CA ASN A 53 17.49 -3.99 -11.56
C ASN A 53 17.83 -3.71 -10.10
N LEU A 54 19.09 -3.82 -9.68
CA LEU A 54 19.44 -3.60 -8.27
C LEU A 54 19.21 -2.14 -7.86
N ALA A 55 19.76 -1.19 -8.62
CA ALA A 55 19.60 0.24 -8.34
C ALA A 55 18.13 0.70 -8.39
N SER A 56 17.36 0.17 -9.35
CA SER A 56 15.93 0.49 -9.44
C SER A 56 15.12 -0.13 -8.29
N ARG A 57 15.41 -1.37 -7.88
CA ARG A 57 14.78 -2.00 -6.71
C ARG A 57 15.04 -1.19 -5.44
N THR A 58 16.29 -0.79 -5.21
CA THR A 58 16.65 0.05 -4.06
C THR A 58 15.87 1.37 -4.08
N LYS A 59 15.76 2.04 -5.23
CA LYS A 59 15.03 3.30 -5.36
C LYS A 59 13.53 3.16 -5.08
N VAL A 60 12.92 2.05 -5.51
CA VAL A 60 11.52 1.75 -5.20
C VAL A 60 11.36 1.45 -3.71
N ALA A 61 12.21 0.59 -3.15
CA ALA A 61 12.15 0.22 -1.74
C ALA A 61 12.33 1.44 -0.81
N SER A 62 13.27 2.34 -1.14
CA SER A 62 13.54 3.56 -0.36
C SER A 62 12.37 4.55 -0.37
N GLY A 63 11.52 4.55 -1.41
CA GLY A 63 10.31 5.37 -1.44
C GLY A 63 9.10 4.67 -0.79
N PHE A 64 8.98 3.37 -0.99
CA PHE A 64 7.84 2.59 -0.52
C PHE A 64 7.82 2.41 1.00
N GLY A 65 8.99 2.15 1.62
CA GLY A 65 9.09 1.95 3.06
C GLY A 65 8.55 3.13 3.88
N PRO A 66 9.08 4.35 3.69
CA PRO A 66 8.60 5.54 4.42
C PRO A 66 7.13 5.84 4.16
N MET A 67 6.66 5.60 2.93
CA MET A 67 5.26 5.78 2.56
C MET A 67 4.33 4.88 3.39
N VAL A 68 4.61 3.58 3.43
CA VAL A 68 3.82 2.63 4.21
C VAL A 68 3.91 2.93 5.71
N ALA A 69 5.12 3.22 6.22
CA ALA A 69 5.31 3.53 7.64
C ALA A 69 4.49 4.75 8.08
N LEU A 70 4.52 5.82 7.29
CA LEU A 70 3.75 7.02 7.57
C LEU A 70 2.24 6.75 7.50
N GLN A 71 1.78 6.01 6.49
CA GLN A 71 0.36 5.68 6.34
C GLN A 71 -0.16 4.87 7.55
N VAL A 72 0.59 3.87 8.00
CA VAL A 72 0.24 3.04 9.17
C VAL A 72 0.19 3.89 10.44
N ILE A 73 1.21 4.71 10.70
CA ILE A 73 1.27 5.53 11.93
C ILE A 73 0.16 6.59 11.95
N VAL A 74 -0.07 7.27 10.84
CA VAL A 74 -1.14 8.28 10.73
C VAL A 74 -2.51 7.63 10.92
N GLU A 75 -2.73 6.44 10.33
CA GLU A 75 -3.98 5.70 10.54
C GLU A 75 -4.18 5.30 12.02
N GLU A 76 -3.15 4.78 12.68
CA GLU A 76 -3.19 4.42 14.10
C GLU A 76 -3.44 5.63 14.99
N ASP A 77 -2.79 6.76 14.73
CA ASP A 77 -2.98 8.00 15.50
C ASP A 77 -4.41 8.54 15.36
N ILE A 78 -4.98 8.51 14.15
CA ILE A 78 -6.37 8.91 13.91
C ILE A 78 -7.35 7.98 14.65
N LYS A 79 -7.13 6.66 14.60
CA LYS A 79 -7.95 5.70 15.35
C LYS A 79 -7.92 5.99 16.84
N LEU A 80 -6.73 6.12 17.41
CA LEU A 80 -6.54 6.35 18.85
C LEU A 80 -7.17 7.67 19.32
N ARG A 81 -7.05 8.75 18.54
CA ARG A 81 -7.55 10.07 18.98
C ARG A 81 -9.04 10.25 18.77
N LEU A 82 -9.60 9.68 17.69
CA LEU A 82 -10.97 9.98 17.27
C LEU A 82 -11.96 8.87 17.60
N PHE A 83 -11.53 7.62 17.59
CA PHE A 83 -12.45 6.47 17.61
C PHE A 83 -12.25 5.54 18.80
N GLU A 84 -11.03 5.41 19.31
CA GLU A 84 -10.76 4.59 20.49
C GLU A 84 -10.88 5.43 21.76
N LYS A 85 -11.88 5.13 22.58
CA LYS A 85 -12.10 5.78 23.88
C LYS A 85 -12.31 4.72 24.95
N ASN A 86 -11.71 4.93 26.12
CA ASN A 86 -11.90 4.06 27.29
C ASN A 86 -11.62 2.56 27.02
N GLY A 87 -10.61 2.26 26.19
CA GLY A 87 -10.23 0.88 25.84
C GLY A 87 -11.15 0.19 24.82
N GLN A 88 -12.17 0.87 24.30
CA GLN A 88 -12.93 0.36 23.16
C GLN A 88 -12.14 0.54 21.87
N LYS A 89 -11.94 -0.57 21.14
CA LYS A 89 -11.29 -0.57 19.82
C LYS A 89 -12.20 0.07 18.77
N ALA A 90 -11.60 0.66 17.75
CA ALA A 90 -12.35 1.22 16.63
C ALA A 90 -13.16 0.13 15.90
N SER A 91 -14.45 0.40 15.65
CA SER A 91 -15.27 -0.43 14.76
C SER A 91 -14.70 -0.50 13.33
N ASP A 92 -15.18 -1.45 12.53
CA ASP A 92 -14.73 -1.58 11.12
C ASP A 92 -15.00 -0.32 10.29
N TRP A 93 -16.15 0.33 10.49
CA TRP A 93 -16.47 1.60 9.84
C TRP A 93 -15.49 2.71 10.25
N GLN A 94 -15.25 2.88 11.54
CA GLN A 94 -14.31 3.87 12.08
C GLN A 94 -12.88 3.62 11.60
N SER A 95 -12.48 2.34 11.52
CA SER A 95 -11.20 1.96 10.92
C SER A 95 -11.13 2.37 9.45
N GLY A 96 -12.21 2.16 8.68
CA GLY A 96 -12.30 2.63 7.30
C GLY A 96 -12.18 4.15 7.17
N VAL A 97 -12.84 4.91 8.04
CA VAL A 97 -12.71 6.38 8.06
C VAL A 97 -11.28 6.81 8.38
N ALA A 98 -10.65 6.21 9.38
CA ALA A 98 -9.27 6.52 9.76
C ALA A 98 -8.29 6.26 8.60
N SER A 99 -8.45 5.14 7.89
CA SER A 99 -7.64 4.83 6.72
C SER A 99 -7.88 5.78 5.55
N LEU A 100 -9.12 6.21 5.30
CA LEU A 100 -9.41 7.22 4.27
C LEU A 100 -8.76 8.57 4.61
N SER A 101 -8.86 8.99 5.87
CA SER A 101 -8.21 10.21 6.36
C SER A 101 -6.68 10.11 6.28
N SER A 102 -6.08 8.97 6.64
CA SER A 102 -4.64 8.77 6.47
C SER A 102 -4.24 8.82 4.99
N ALA A 103 -5.07 8.30 4.08
CA ALA A 103 -4.87 8.39 2.64
C ALA A 103 -4.82 9.84 2.16
N VAL A 104 -5.76 10.67 2.59
CA VAL A 104 -5.79 12.10 2.26
C VAL A 104 -4.51 12.79 2.74
N LEU A 105 -4.12 12.55 3.99
CA LEU A 105 -2.93 13.17 4.60
C LEU A 105 -1.63 12.69 3.96
N THR A 106 -1.56 11.43 3.54
CA THR A 106 -0.37 10.83 2.91
C THR A 106 -0.39 10.89 1.37
N THR A 107 -1.44 11.48 0.78
CA THR A 107 -1.59 11.63 -0.68
C THR A 107 -0.39 12.29 -1.35
N PRO A 108 0.21 13.37 -0.83
CA PRO A 108 1.40 13.97 -1.45
C PRO A 108 2.56 12.97 -1.59
N LEU A 109 2.76 12.12 -0.60
CA LEU A 109 3.81 11.10 -0.60
C LEU A 109 3.51 9.98 -1.59
N MET A 110 2.24 9.55 -1.69
CA MET A 110 1.81 8.56 -2.67
C MET A 110 1.97 9.07 -4.11
N ILE A 111 1.65 10.34 -4.36
CA ILE A 111 1.85 11.02 -5.65
C ILE A 111 3.34 11.07 -5.99
N ALA A 112 4.18 11.47 -5.04
CA ALA A 112 5.62 11.52 -5.21
C ALA A 112 6.21 10.13 -5.53
N PHE A 113 5.77 9.09 -4.81
CA PHE A 113 6.18 7.71 -5.05
C PHE A 113 5.77 7.22 -6.44
N ASN A 114 4.55 7.51 -6.88
CA ASN A 114 4.11 7.15 -8.23
C ASN A 114 4.94 7.88 -9.31
N GLY A 115 5.32 9.14 -9.06
CA GLY A 115 6.29 9.87 -9.86
C GLY A 115 7.64 9.16 -9.95
N VAL A 116 8.17 8.66 -8.83
CA VAL A 116 9.42 7.88 -8.79
C VAL A 116 9.33 6.61 -9.65
N LEU A 117 8.21 5.89 -9.60
CA LEU A 117 7.98 4.71 -10.45
C LEU A 117 7.96 5.07 -11.94
N ALA A 118 7.42 6.23 -12.29
CA ALA A 118 7.39 6.78 -13.64
C ALA A 118 8.68 7.51 -14.06
N LYS A 119 9.76 7.44 -13.27
CA LYS A 119 11.03 8.18 -13.47
C LYS A 119 10.88 9.71 -13.52
N MET A 120 9.85 10.25 -12.90
CA MET A 120 9.64 11.68 -12.76
C MET A 120 10.45 12.23 -11.57
N PRO A 121 11.09 13.41 -11.69
CA PRO A 121 11.69 14.08 -10.55
C PRO A 121 10.64 14.43 -9.50
N LEU A 122 10.98 14.31 -8.20
CA LEU A 122 10.07 14.59 -7.09
C LEU A 122 9.46 15.99 -7.18
N LYS A 123 10.28 17.00 -7.48
CA LYS A 123 9.83 18.39 -7.68
C LYS A 123 8.76 18.51 -8.76
N THR A 124 8.88 17.73 -9.84
CA THR A 124 7.90 17.70 -10.93
C THR A 124 6.63 16.96 -10.51
N ALA A 125 6.75 15.86 -9.77
CA ALA A 125 5.60 15.12 -9.25
C ALA A 125 4.74 16.00 -8.32
N PHE A 126 5.36 16.74 -7.40
CA PHE A 126 4.65 17.67 -6.52
C PHE A 126 4.03 18.85 -7.28
N ARG A 127 4.74 19.44 -8.26
CA ARG A 127 4.21 20.55 -9.08
C ARG A 127 3.01 20.14 -9.94
N LYS A 128 2.94 18.87 -10.34
CA LYS A 128 1.83 18.32 -11.13
C LYS A 128 0.67 17.82 -10.26
N MET A 129 0.76 17.95 -8.94
CA MET A 129 -0.32 17.57 -8.03
C MET A 129 -1.55 18.44 -8.29
N ASN A 130 -2.68 17.80 -8.58
CA ASN A 130 -3.96 18.47 -8.81
C ASN A 130 -5.10 17.76 -8.06
N LYS A 131 -6.27 18.40 -8.00
CA LYS A 131 -7.44 17.86 -7.29
C LYS A 131 -7.87 16.48 -7.81
N THR A 132 -7.75 16.24 -9.12
CA THR A 132 -8.06 14.94 -9.73
C THR A 132 -7.14 13.83 -9.21
N GLN A 133 -5.84 14.09 -9.08
CA GLN A 133 -4.90 13.12 -8.53
C GLN A 133 -5.15 12.82 -7.06
N VAL A 134 -5.56 13.84 -6.28
CA VAL A 134 -5.98 13.64 -4.89
C VAL A 134 -7.23 12.76 -4.85
N ALA A 135 -8.27 13.09 -5.63
CA ALA A 135 -9.49 12.31 -5.68
C ALA A 135 -9.25 10.86 -6.13
N LEU A 136 -8.41 10.63 -7.14
CA LEU A 136 -8.03 9.30 -7.60
C LEU A 136 -7.27 8.52 -6.53
N THR A 137 -6.39 9.18 -5.76
CA THR A 137 -5.64 8.55 -4.67
C THR A 137 -6.58 8.13 -3.54
N VAL A 138 -7.51 9.01 -3.15
CA VAL A 138 -8.52 8.70 -2.13
C VAL A 138 -9.44 7.59 -2.58
N LEU A 139 -9.93 7.62 -3.82
CA LEU A 139 -10.79 6.56 -4.37
C LEU A 139 -10.05 5.22 -4.46
N ARG A 140 -8.78 5.23 -4.88
CA ARG A 140 -7.93 4.03 -4.89
C ARG A 140 -7.84 3.42 -3.50
N GLU A 141 -7.65 4.25 -2.47
CA GLU A 141 -7.58 3.78 -1.09
C GLU A 141 -8.93 3.30 -0.59
N ALA A 142 -10.02 4.00 -0.90
CA ALA A 142 -11.38 3.56 -0.54
C ALA A 142 -11.68 2.15 -1.07
N VAL A 143 -11.34 1.89 -2.33
CA VAL A 143 -11.51 0.55 -2.94
C VAL A 143 -10.57 -0.47 -2.31
N PHE A 144 -9.33 -0.08 -1.99
CA PHE A 144 -8.41 -0.95 -1.27
C PHE A 144 -8.96 -1.34 0.11
N LEU A 145 -9.49 -0.38 0.87
CA LEU A 145 -10.07 -0.63 2.20
C LEU A 145 -11.32 -1.48 2.14
N PHE A 146 -12.17 -1.22 1.15
CA PHE A 146 -13.34 -2.08 0.90
C PHE A 146 -12.88 -3.53 0.68
N SER A 147 -11.84 -3.76 -0.11
CA SER A 147 -11.29 -5.10 -0.30
C SER A 147 -10.66 -5.71 0.97
N MET A 148 -10.00 -4.90 1.80
CA MET A 148 -9.43 -5.34 3.08
C MET A 148 -10.52 -5.73 4.09
N SER A 149 -11.66 -5.06 4.09
CA SER A 149 -12.82 -5.46 4.91
C SER A 149 -13.35 -6.84 4.51
N TYR A 150 -13.37 -7.15 3.21
CA TYR A 150 -13.65 -8.52 2.75
C TYR A 150 -12.53 -9.50 3.12
N SER A 151 -11.27 -9.06 3.09
CA SER A 151 -10.13 -9.88 3.55
C SER A 151 -10.31 -10.34 4.99
N LYS A 152 -10.67 -9.44 5.91
CA LYS A 152 -10.93 -9.80 7.31
C LYS A 152 -12.04 -10.85 7.45
N LYS A 153 -13.16 -10.67 6.72
CA LYS A 153 -14.28 -11.62 6.72
C LYS A 153 -13.87 -12.99 6.17
N ALA A 154 -13.10 -13.01 5.08
CA ALA A 154 -12.58 -14.23 4.49
C ALA A 154 -11.58 -14.94 5.41
N SER A 155 -10.64 -14.21 6.03
CA SER A 155 -9.73 -14.76 7.03
C SER A 155 -10.48 -15.37 8.21
N LYS A 156 -11.47 -14.67 8.77
CA LYS A 156 -12.29 -15.19 9.87
C LYS A 156 -13.03 -16.48 9.47
N TYR A 157 -13.63 -16.49 8.29
CA TYR A 157 -14.30 -17.68 7.76
C TYR A 157 -13.34 -18.87 7.60
N VAL A 158 -12.11 -18.61 7.14
CA VAL A 158 -11.08 -19.65 7.00
C VAL A 158 -10.59 -20.13 8.36
N GLU A 159 -10.36 -19.23 9.32
CA GLU A 159 -9.97 -19.57 10.69
C GLU A 159 -11.02 -20.46 11.38
N GLU A 160 -12.31 -20.21 11.14
CA GLU A 160 -13.41 -21.05 11.65
C GLU A 160 -13.43 -22.47 11.03
N LYS A 161 -12.74 -22.67 9.89
CA LYS A 161 -12.71 -23.95 9.15
C LYS A 161 -11.36 -24.66 9.22
N THR A 162 -10.28 -23.97 9.57
CA THR A 162 -8.94 -24.55 9.68
C THR A 162 -8.03 -23.73 10.58
N GLU A 163 -7.25 -24.42 11.42
CA GLU A 163 -6.16 -23.81 12.20
C GLU A 163 -4.87 -23.64 11.39
N ASN A 164 -4.88 -24.05 10.11
CA ASN A 164 -3.68 -24.00 9.27
C ASN A 164 -3.32 -22.53 8.94
N LYS A 165 -2.28 -22.03 9.63
CA LYS A 165 -1.73 -20.68 9.44
C LYS A 165 -1.36 -20.38 7.99
N ALA A 166 -0.93 -21.37 7.21
CA ALA A 166 -0.60 -21.19 5.80
C ALA A 166 -1.85 -20.92 4.95
N VAL A 167 -2.97 -21.62 5.23
CA VAL A 167 -4.23 -21.40 4.51
C VAL A 167 -4.80 -20.02 4.80
N ASN A 168 -4.79 -19.58 6.06
CA ASN A 168 -5.19 -18.23 6.44
C ASN A 168 -4.26 -17.16 5.81
N HIS A 169 -2.96 -17.43 5.78
CA HIS A 169 -2.00 -16.55 5.11
C HIS A 169 -2.31 -16.42 3.61
N MET A 170 -2.57 -17.52 2.91
CA MET A 170 -2.93 -17.51 1.49
C MET A 170 -4.27 -16.84 1.22
N ALA A 171 -5.26 -17.02 2.10
CA ALA A 171 -6.55 -16.33 2.00
C ALA A 171 -6.35 -14.81 2.05
N ASN A 172 -5.48 -14.31 2.95
CA ASN A 172 -5.13 -12.90 3.04
C ASN A 172 -4.39 -12.41 1.77
N VAL A 173 -3.43 -13.18 1.26
CA VAL A 173 -2.74 -12.83 0.01
C VAL A 173 -3.73 -12.73 -1.16
N ALA A 174 -4.68 -13.68 -1.26
CA ALA A 174 -5.67 -13.70 -2.34
C ALA A 174 -6.61 -12.49 -2.28
N THR A 175 -7.09 -12.12 -1.09
CA THR A 175 -8.02 -10.99 -0.91
C THR A 175 -7.33 -9.64 -1.12
N VAL A 176 -6.08 -9.48 -0.66
CA VAL A 176 -5.26 -8.31 -0.99
C VAL A 176 -5.01 -8.24 -2.50
N GLY A 177 -4.74 -9.37 -3.15
CA GLY A 177 -4.58 -9.46 -4.60
C GLY A 177 -5.83 -9.02 -5.36
N ALA A 178 -7.01 -9.47 -4.93
CA ALA A 178 -8.30 -9.01 -5.46
C ALA A 178 -8.50 -7.51 -5.25
N GLY A 179 -8.12 -6.98 -4.09
CA GLY A 179 -8.10 -5.55 -3.82
C GLY A 179 -7.20 -4.76 -4.76
N ALA A 180 -5.99 -5.26 -5.00
CA ALA A 180 -5.04 -4.69 -5.94
C ALA A 180 -5.53 -4.73 -7.39
N PHE A 181 -6.34 -5.73 -7.75
CA PHE A 181 -7.00 -5.81 -9.04
C PHE A 181 -8.11 -4.74 -9.17
N LEU A 182 -9.02 -4.69 -8.19
CA LEU A 182 -10.16 -3.77 -8.19
C LEU A 182 -9.74 -2.30 -8.15
N ASN A 183 -8.65 -1.98 -7.46
CA ASN A 183 -8.16 -0.60 -7.38
C ASN A 183 -7.20 -0.19 -8.50
N HIS A 184 -6.83 -1.11 -9.40
CA HIS A 184 -5.88 -0.86 -10.48
C HIS A 184 -6.34 0.19 -11.50
N PRO A 185 -7.63 0.30 -11.89
CA PRO A 185 -8.09 1.38 -12.77
C PRO A 185 -7.74 2.79 -12.27
N MET A 186 -7.99 3.07 -10.99
CA MET A 186 -7.69 4.38 -10.39
C MET A 186 -6.20 4.66 -10.37
N ASP A 187 -5.40 3.62 -10.15
CA ASP A 187 -3.96 3.73 -10.17
C ASP A 187 -3.42 3.98 -11.60
N THR A 188 -4.00 3.34 -12.61
CA THR A 188 -3.67 3.62 -14.01
C THR A 188 -4.06 5.05 -14.39
N PHE A 189 -5.26 5.51 -14.01
CA PHE A 189 -5.67 6.88 -14.26
C PHE A 189 -4.77 7.88 -13.54
N LEU A 190 -4.38 7.62 -12.30
CA LEU A 190 -3.42 8.45 -11.57
C LEU A 190 -2.09 8.57 -12.31
N THR A 191 -1.50 7.45 -12.71
CA THR A 191 -0.24 7.43 -13.47
C THR A 191 -0.36 8.19 -14.79
N ARG A 192 -1.45 7.99 -15.53
CA ARG A 192 -1.66 8.66 -16.81
C ARG A 192 -1.88 10.16 -16.66
N THR A 193 -2.73 10.58 -15.72
CA THR A 193 -2.96 11.99 -15.41
C THR A 193 -1.69 12.69 -14.95
N GLN A 194 -0.86 12.06 -14.12
CA GLN A 194 0.44 12.62 -13.71
C GLN A 194 1.40 12.81 -14.89
N ASN A 195 1.33 11.93 -15.88
CA ASN A 195 2.16 12.01 -17.09
C ASN A 195 1.52 12.81 -18.23
N GLY A 196 0.36 13.44 -18.01
CA GLY A 196 -0.33 14.22 -19.05
C GLY A 196 -0.87 13.37 -20.21
N LEU A 197 -1.13 12.09 -19.97
CA LEU A 197 -1.67 11.16 -20.96
C LEU A 197 -3.19 11.16 -20.94
N SER A 198 -3.81 10.95 -22.10
CA SER A 198 -5.26 10.78 -22.24
C SER A 198 -5.77 9.59 -21.44
N LEU A 199 -6.98 9.69 -20.88
CA LEU A 199 -7.63 8.58 -20.17
C LEU A 199 -8.50 7.81 -21.15
N HIS A 200 -8.17 6.54 -21.40
CA HIS A 200 -9.00 5.62 -22.18
C HIS A 200 -9.45 4.46 -21.29
N PRO A 201 -10.74 4.07 -21.30
CA PRO A 201 -11.22 2.94 -20.50
C PRO A 201 -10.49 1.62 -20.80
N THR A 202 -10.08 1.42 -22.04
CA THR A 202 -9.27 0.26 -22.48
C THR A 202 -7.90 0.19 -21.80
N ASP A 203 -7.40 1.31 -21.29
CA ASP A 203 -6.10 1.37 -20.62
C ASP A 203 -6.21 1.06 -19.12
N ALA A 204 -7.41 1.05 -18.54
CA ALA A 204 -7.64 0.97 -17.09
C ALA A 204 -6.89 -0.22 -16.44
N TYR A 205 -6.80 -1.36 -17.13
CA TYR A 205 -6.18 -2.59 -16.63
C TYR A 205 -4.76 -2.85 -17.17
N ARG A 206 -4.13 -1.89 -17.85
CA ARG A 206 -2.75 -2.04 -18.33
C ARG A 206 -1.80 -2.25 -17.16
N GLY A 207 -1.11 -3.39 -17.17
CA GLY A 207 -0.16 -3.79 -16.14
C GLY A 207 -0.77 -4.32 -14.85
N VAL A 208 -2.06 -4.69 -14.85
CA VAL A 208 -2.73 -5.27 -13.67
C VAL A 208 -2.06 -6.54 -13.18
N VAL A 209 -1.60 -7.43 -14.07
CA VAL A 209 -0.91 -8.67 -13.70
C VAL A 209 0.37 -8.37 -12.90
N LYS A 210 1.14 -7.36 -13.34
CA LYS A 210 2.35 -6.92 -12.65
C LYS A 210 2.02 -6.29 -11.29
N ARG A 211 0.95 -5.49 -11.22
CA ARG A 211 0.46 -4.90 -9.95
C ARG A 211 0.06 -5.97 -8.95
N VAL A 212 -0.82 -6.89 -9.34
CA VAL A 212 -1.35 -7.93 -8.45
C VAL A 212 -0.22 -8.82 -7.96
N GLY A 213 0.64 -9.33 -8.85
CA GLY A 213 1.77 -10.15 -8.45
C GLY A 213 2.74 -9.44 -7.51
N ALA A 214 3.02 -8.15 -7.74
CA ALA A 214 3.89 -7.36 -6.87
C ALA A 214 3.31 -7.17 -5.47
N VAL A 215 2.00 -6.87 -5.38
CA VAL A 215 1.31 -6.68 -4.10
C VAL A 215 1.23 -8.00 -3.33
N CYS A 216 0.80 -9.09 -3.97
CA CYS A 216 0.72 -10.41 -3.35
C CYS A 216 2.08 -10.85 -2.82
N GLY A 217 3.13 -10.72 -3.63
CA GLY A 217 4.49 -11.04 -3.22
C GLY A 217 4.98 -10.19 -2.06
N THR A 218 4.73 -8.88 -2.11
CA THR A 218 5.11 -7.95 -1.04
C THR A 218 4.44 -8.32 0.28
N VAL A 219 3.13 -8.60 0.26
CA VAL A 219 2.38 -8.98 1.46
C VAL A 219 2.83 -10.33 2.02
N PHE A 220 3.12 -11.29 1.14
CA PHE A 220 3.67 -12.59 1.54
C PHE A 220 4.96 -12.40 2.33
N VAL A 221 5.94 -11.67 1.80
CA VAL A 221 7.23 -11.44 2.47
C VAL A 221 7.07 -10.57 3.72
N TYR A 222 6.30 -9.49 3.64
CA TYR A 222 6.07 -8.57 4.75
C TYR A 222 5.52 -9.29 5.99
N LYS A 223 4.50 -10.14 5.82
CA LYS A 223 3.89 -10.86 6.93
C LYS A 223 4.82 -11.92 7.51
N GLN A 224 5.65 -12.58 6.70
CA GLN A 224 6.68 -13.50 7.20
C GLN A 224 7.69 -12.77 8.10
N LEU A 225 8.12 -11.56 7.71
CA LEU A 225 9.04 -10.75 8.52
C LEU A 225 8.44 -10.33 9.87
N LEU A 226 7.16 -9.94 9.89
CA LEU A 226 6.47 -9.59 11.12
C LEU A 226 6.28 -10.80 12.05
N MET A 227 5.97 -11.98 11.49
CA MET A 227 5.83 -13.20 12.29
C MET A 227 7.15 -13.61 12.95
N LEU A 228 8.28 -13.52 12.23
CA LEU A 228 9.60 -13.82 12.78
C LEU A 228 10.00 -12.91 13.95
N LYS A 229 9.49 -11.68 13.97
CA LYS A 229 9.73 -10.73 15.07
C LYS A 229 8.96 -11.13 16.33
N ASN A 230 7.68 -11.48 16.20
CA ASN A 230 6.81 -11.82 17.34
C ASN A 230 7.14 -13.16 18.01
N THR A 231 8.01 -13.99 17.42
CA THR A 231 8.51 -15.23 18.03
C THR A 231 9.76 -15.05 18.89
N LYS A 232 10.33 -13.83 18.95
CA LYS A 232 11.55 -13.54 19.73
C LYS A 232 11.29 -12.80 21.04
N ASP A 233 10.03 -12.47 21.32
CA ASP A 233 9.53 -11.91 22.58
C ASP A 233 8.73 -12.99 23.32
#